data_AF-A0A699Z4V2-F1
#
_entry.id   AF-A0A699Z4V2-F1
#
_cell.length_a   1.000
_cell.length_b   1.000
_cell.length_c   1.000
_cell.angle_alpha   90.00
_cell.angle_beta   90.00
_cell.angle_gamma   90.00
#
_symmetry.space_group_name_H-M   'P 1'
#
loop_
_entity.id
_entity.type
_entity.pdbx_description
1 polymer ?
#
loop_
_entity_poly.entity_id
_entity_poly.type
_entity_poly.pdbx_seq_one_letter_code
_entity_poly.pdbx_strand_id
1 'polypeptide(L)'
;MERVFLFCLTWALGGLLDMKERPMFDHELRSFAGNMPPKDDEMDTIFEWLVSEQDMTWQHWKHMVPTWKYPKSEERPKFAQLIIPTLDSVRFDKLLHLSYSVDKGSLLVGGPGTAKTSCINQFIAKFNPETTSQKTITFSSLTTPQIFQITIEGAVEKRQGRTYGPAGGKQMCVFIDDISMPYINEWNDQ
;
A
#
# COMPACT_ATOMS: atom_id res chain seq x y z
N MET A 1 -13.12 4.44 -20.47
CA MET A 1 -11.74 4.00 -20.71
C MET A 1 -10.74 5.12 -20.40
N GLU A 2 -10.91 6.33 -20.95
CA GLU A 2 -10.03 7.49 -20.66
C GLU A 2 -9.87 7.79 -19.16
N ARG A 3 -10.97 7.80 -18.37
CA ARG A 3 -10.89 8.03 -16.91
C ARG A 3 -9.97 7.05 -16.19
N VAL A 4 -10.07 5.76 -16.52
CA VAL A 4 -9.21 4.71 -15.94
C VAL A 4 -7.76 4.94 -16.33
N PHE A 5 -7.52 5.28 -17.60
CA PHE A 5 -6.18 5.62 -18.06
C PHE A 5 -5.60 6.82 -17.28
N LEU A 6 -6.37 7.90 -17.11
CA LEU A 6 -5.96 9.07 -16.33
C LEU A 6 -5.68 8.72 -14.86
N PHE A 7 -6.51 7.87 -14.26
CA PHE A 7 -6.30 7.39 -12.89
C PHE A 7 -4.98 6.59 -12.79
N CYS A 8 -4.75 5.64 -13.69
CA CYS A 8 -3.50 4.86 -13.73
C CYS A 8 -2.29 5.76 -13.96
N LEU A 9 -2.37 6.69 -14.91
CA LEU A 9 -1.31 7.66 -15.21
C LEU A 9 -0.97 8.51 -13.99
N THR A 10 -1.99 8.99 -13.28
CA THR A 10 -1.85 9.79 -12.05
C THR A 10 -1.07 9.05 -10.99
N TRP A 11 -1.39 7.79 -10.71
CA TRP A 11 -0.69 7.04 -9.67
C TRP A 11 0.66 6.48 -10.13
N ALA A 12 0.85 6.25 -11.43
CA ALA A 12 2.11 5.79 -11.99
C ALA A 12 3.18 6.90 -12.04
N LEU A 13 2.81 8.13 -12.43
CA LEU A 13 3.75 9.26 -12.54
C LEU A 13 3.72 10.16 -11.32
N GLY A 14 2.54 10.34 -10.74
CA GLY A 14 2.30 11.27 -9.64
C GLY A 14 2.38 10.66 -8.24
N GLY A 15 2.60 9.34 -8.13
CA GLY A 15 2.61 8.64 -6.84
C GLY A 15 3.70 9.09 -5.86
N LEU A 16 4.81 9.64 -6.37
CA LEU A 16 5.92 10.18 -5.58
C LEU A 16 5.87 11.69 -5.39
N LEU A 17 4.87 12.38 -5.95
CA LEU A 17 4.76 13.83 -5.85
C LEU A 17 4.31 14.26 -4.46
N ASP A 18 4.97 15.30 -3.96
CA ASP A 18 4.62 15.96 -2.71
C ASP A 18 3.33 16.79 -2.85
N MET A 19 2.74 17.16 -1.71
CA MET A 19 1.48 17.92 -1.65
C MET A 19 1.53 19.25 -2.43
N LYS A 20 2.72 19.84 -2.62
CA LYS A 20 2.91 21.08 -3.39
C LYS A 20 2.97 20.85 -4.90
N GLU A 21 3.38 19.66 -5.33
CA GLU A 21 3.59 19.31 -6.73
C GLU A 21 2.33 18.71 -7.36
N ARG A 22 1.49 18.04 -6.56
CA ARG A 22 0.22 17.45 -7.02
C ARG A 22 -0.72 18.45 -7.70
N PRO A 23 -0.91 19.70 -7.22
CA PRO A 23 -1.72 20.68 -7.93
C PRO A 23 -1.14 21.09 -9.29
N MET A 24 0.19 21.13 -9.41
CA MET A 24 0.86 21.44 -10.69
C MET A 24 0.64 20.30 -11.69
N PHE A 25 0.74 19.06 -11.23
CA PHE A 25 0.46 17.87 -12.04
C PHE A 25 -1.02 17.79 -12.46
N ASP A 26 -1.95 18.07 -11.55
CA ASP A 26 -3.39 18.15 -11.86
C ASP A 26 -3.69 19.23 -12.91
N HIS A 27 -3.08 20.41 -12.76
CA HIS A 27 -3.23 21.51 -13.72
C HIS A 27 -2.77 21.09 -15.12
N GLU A 28 -1.60 20.46 -15.22
CA GLU A 28 -1.05 20.00 -16.49
C GLU A 28 -1.93 18.91 -17.12
N LEU A 29 -2.39 17.93 -16.35
CA LEU A 29 -3.32 16.90 -16.84
C LEU A 29 -4.61 17.52 -17.38
N ARG A 30 -5.19 18.51 -16.68
CA ARG A 30 -6.41 19.21 -17.12
C ARG A 30 -6.21 20.02 -18.40
N SER A 31 -4.98 20.37 -18.77
CA SER A 31 -4.70 21.15 -19.99
C SER A 31 -4.94 20.33 -21.26
N PHE A 32 -4.78 18.99 -21.20
CA PHE A 32 -4.88 18.11 -22.37
C PHE A 32 -5.89 16.96 -22.21
N ALA A 33 -6.37 16.65 -21.01
CA ALA A 33 -7.35 15.60 -20.78
C ALA A 33 -8.80 16.14 -20.71
N GLY A 34 -9.71 15.53 -21.47
CA GLY A 34 -11.11 15.95 -21.51
C GLY A 34 -11.97 15.37 -20.39
N ASN A 35 -11.63 14.16 -19.92
CA ASN A 35 -12.43 13.42 -18.93
C ASN A 35 -11.90 13.53 -17.48
N MET A 36 -11.50 14.72 -17.04
CA MET A 36 -11.02 14.98 -15.68
C MET A 36 -12.13 14.97 -14.62
N PRO A 37 -11.84 14.64 -13.35
CA PRO A 37 -12.83 14.72 -12.28
C PRO A 37 -13.26 16.17 -12.00
N PRO A 38 -14.46 16.38 -11.43
CA PRO A 38 -14.87 17.72 -10.99
C PRO A 38 -14.00 18.19 -9.82
N LYS A 39 -14.11 19.48 -9.49
CA LYS A 39 -13.50 20.07 -8.28
C LYS A 39 -14.64 20.39 -7.32
N ASP A 40 -14.88 19.52 -6.35
CA ASP A 40 -15.92 19.75 -5.33
C ASP A 40 -15.42 20.79 -4.30
N ASP A 41 -14.11 20.78 -4.03
CA ASP A 41 -13.35 21.78 -3.28
C ASP A 41 -12.34 22.48 -4.20
N GLU A 42 -11.99 23.73 -3.92
CA GLU A 42 -10.94 24.47 -4.66
C GLU A 42 -9.58 23.75 -4.59
N MET A 43 -9.35 23.02 -3.49
CA MET A 43 -8.13 22.26 -3.24
C MET A 43 -8.14 20.85 -3.85
N ASP A 44 -9.25 20.41 -4.44
CA ASP A 44 -9.35 19.07 -5.03
C ASP A 44 -8.45 18.94 -6.26
N THR A 45 -7.64 17.89 -6.25
CA THR A 45 -6.86 17.43 -7.40
C THR A 45 -7.39 16.06 -7.86
N ILE A 46 -6.91 15.56 -8.99
CA ILE A 46 -7.22 14.20 -9.44
C ILE A 46 -6.91 13.10 -8.39
N PHE A 47 -6.00 13.35 -7.43
CA PHE A 47 -5.66 12.40 -6.36
C PHE A 47 -6.77 12.22 -5.31
N GLU A 48 -7.78 13.10 -5.30
CA GLU A 48 -8.96 13.02 -4.43
C GLU A 48 -10.08 12.15 -5.03
N TRP A 49 -9.85 11.59 -6.22
CA TRP A 49 -10.83 10.81 -6.96
C TRP A 49 -10.37 9.39 -7.30
N LEU A 50 -11.33 8.49 -7.34
CA LEU A 50 -11.26 7.10 -7.81
C LEU A 50 -12.17 6.95 -9.04
N VAL A 51 -11.83 6.04 -9.95
CA VAL A 51 -12.79 5.59 -10.97
C VAL A 51 -13.55 4.37 -10.46
N SER A 52 -14.87 4.48 -10.38
CA SER A 52 -15.77 3.39 -10.02
C SER A 52 -15.73 2.26 -11.04
N GLU A 53 -15.62 1.02 -10.55
CA GLU A 53 -15.64 -0.18 -11.41
C GLU A 53 -17.04 -0.50 -11.94
N GLN A 54 -18.10 0.04 -11.32
CA GLN A 54 -19.50 -0.29 -11.67
C GLN A 54 -20.02 0.57 -12.83
N ASP A 55 -19.81 1.88 -12.75
CA ASP A 55 -20.37 2.86 -13.68
C ASP A 55 -19.30 3.64 -14.46
N MET A 56 -18.02 3.36 -14.20
CA MET A 56 -16.87 4.01 -14.85
C MET A 56 -16.88 5.53 -14.68
N THR A 57 -17.43 6.03 -13.57
CA THR A 57 -17.47 7.45 -13.21
C THR A 57 -16.48 7.80 -12.11
N TRP A 58 -16.20 9.10 -11.97
CA TRP A 58 -15.37 9.62 -10.89
C TRP A 58 -16.13 9.62 -9.57
N GLN A 59 -15.52 9.06 -8.54
CA GLN A 59 -16.04 9.04 -7.17
C GLN A 59 -15.01 9.61 -6.22
N HIS A 60 -15.43 10.56 -5.40
CA HIS A 60 -14.54 11.22 -4.45
C HIS A 60 -14.24 10.28 -3.26
N TRP A 61 -12.97 10.16 -2.86
CA TRP A 61 -12.54 9.25 -1.78
C TRP A 61 -13.25 9.52 -0.44
N LYS A 62 -13.64 10.77 -0.17
CA LYS A 62 -14.43 11.16 1.02
C LYS A 62 -15.68 10.29 1.25
N HIS A 63 -16.32 9.83 0.18
CA HIS A 63 -17.52 8.99 0.27
C HIS A 63 -17.20 7.52 0.55
N MET A 64 -15.93 7.13 0.41
CA MET A 64 -15.43 5.78 0.65
C MET A 64 -14.88 5.61 2.08
N VAL A 65 -14.74 6.69 2.85
CA VAL A 65 -14.24 6.62 4.23
C VAL A 65 -15.36 6.07 5.12
N PRO A 66 -15.19 4.88 5.72
CA PRO A 66 -16.22 4.30 6.57
C PRO A 66 -16.37 5.11 7.86
N THR A 67 -17.61 5.24 8.34
CA THR A 67 -17.86 5.86 9.64
C THR A 67 -17.25 5.02 10.75
N TRP A 68 -16.21 5.56 11.40
CA TRP A 68 -15.59 4.89 12.52
C TRP A 68 -16.51 4.91 13.74
N LYS A 69 -16.65 3.75 14.39
CA LYS A 69 -17.40 3.60 15.64
C LYS A 69 -16.48 3.03 16.71
N TYR A 70 -16.44 3.68 17.86
CA TYR A 70 -15.72 3.16 19.01
C TYR A 70 -16.26 1.78 19.41
N PRO A 71 -15.41 0.75 19.58
CA PRO A 71 -15.83 -0.57 19.98
C PRO A 71 -16.28 -0.57 21.44
N LYS A 72 -17.57 -0.28 21.66
CA LYS A 72 -18.21 -0.27 22.99
C LYS A 72 -18.38 -1.68 23.60
N SER A 73 -18.19 -2.73 22.80
CA SER A 73 -18.28 -4.12 23.22
C SER A 73 -17.07 -4.60 24.03
N GLU A 74 -15.96 -3.86 24.00
CA GLU A 74 -14.77 -4.14 24.79
C GLU A 74 -14.73 -3.19 26.00
N GLU A 75 -14.63 -3.72 27.20
CA GLU A 75 -14.58 -2.92 28.44
C GLU A 75 -13.31 -2.05 28.51
N ARG A 76 -12.24 -2.47 27.83
CA ARG A 76 -10.96 -1.76 27.69
C ARG A 76 -10.31 -2.06 26.34
N PRO A 77 -10.77 -1.42 25.24
CA PRO A 77 -10.11 -1.60 23.97
C PRO A 77 -8.70 -1.04 24.07
N LYS A 78 -7.72 -1.76 23.52
CA LYS A 78 -6.33 -1.32 23.51
C LYS A 78 -6.22 -0.08 22.62
N PHE A 79 -6.20 1.11 23.21
CA PHE A 79 -6.12 2.39 22.48
C PHE A 79 -5.01 2.41 21.42
N ALA A 80 -3.86 1.79 21.71
CA ALA A 80 -2.74 1.67 20.77
C ALA A 80 -3.05 0.83 19.50
N GLN A 81 -4.14 0.06 19.51
CA GLN A 81 -4.62 -0.76 18.40
C GLN A 81 -5.87 -0.18 17.73
N LEU A 82 -6.44 0.90 18.28
CA LEU A 82 -7.57 1.58 17.67
C LEU A 82 -7.08 2.34 16.44
N ILE A 83 -7.56 1.91 15.29
CA ILE A 83 -7.24 2.53 14.01
C ILE A 83 -8.49 3.25 13.53
N ILE A 84 -8.32 4.53 13.26
CA ILE A 84 -9.36 5.38 12.65
C ILE A 84 -9.07 5.41 11.15
N PRO A 85 -9.97 4.89 10.30
CA PRO A 85 -9.86 5.02 8.86
C PRO A 85 -9.79 6.51 8.47
N THR A 86 -8.72 6.87 7.78
CA THR A 86 -8.53 8.19 7.19
C THR A 86 -8.69 8.10 5.67
N LEU A 87 -8.79 9.27 5.03
CA LEU A 87 -8.80 9.36 3.58
C LEU A 87 -7.57 8.68 2.96
N ASP A 88 -6.40 8.87 3.57
CA ASP A 88 -5.14 8.29 3.10
C ASP A 88 -5.10 6.77 3.29
N SER A 89 -5.59 6.25 4.43
CA SER A 89 -5.60 4.80 4.64
C SER A 89 -6.50 4.10 3.63
N VAL A 90 -7.66 4.69 3.28
CA VAL A 90 -8.57 4.12 2.27
C VAL A 90 -7.95 4.15 0.87
N ARG A 91 -7.27 5.26 0.53
CA ARG A 91 -6.53 5.39 -0.74
C ARG A 91 -5.44 4.34 -0.86
N PHE A 92 -4.55 4.24 0.14
CA PHE A 92 -3.46 3.27 0.12
C PHE A 92 -3.97 1.84 0.12
N ASP A 93 -5.02 1.53 0.88
CA ASP A 93 -5.64 0.20 0.88
C ASP A 93 -6.11 -0.22 -0.52
N LYS A 94 -6.79 0.68 -1.25
CA LYS A 94 -7.24 0.39 -2.61
C LYS A 94 -6.06 0.22 -3.58
N LEU A 95 -5.03 1.08 -3.51
CA LEU A 95 -3.85 0.98 -4.38
C LEU A 95 -3.02 -0.29 -4.12
N LEU A 96 -2.83 -0.65 -2.85
CA LEU A 96 -2.20 -1.90 -2.45
C LEU A 96 -3.01 -3.10 -2.94
N HIS A 97 -4.34 -3.04 -2.82
CA HIS A 97 -5.21 -4.10 -3.33
C HIS A 97 -5.09 -4.28 -4.84
N LEU A 98 -5.02 -3.19 -5.62
CA LEU A 98 -4.84 -3.27 -7.08
C LEU A 98 -3.54 -4.01 -7.45
N SER A 99 -2.42 -3.68 -6.80
CA SER A 99 -1.14 -4.36 -7.06
C SER A 99 -1.15 -5.82 -6.60
N TYR A 100 -1.74 -6.07 -5.42
CA TYR A 100 -1.88 -7.42 -4.87
C TYR A 100 -2.74 -8.32 -5.77
N SER A 101 -3.81 -7.79 -6.36
CA SER A 101 -4.74 -8.56 -7.22
C SER A 101 -4.08 -9.18 -8.46
N VAL A 102 -2.91 -8.69 -8.85
CA VAL A 102 -2.10 -9.17 -9.98
C VAL A 102 -0.77 -9.79 -9.53
N ASP A 103 -0.68 -10.17 -8.25
CA ASP A 103 0.51 -10.77 -7.63
C ASP A 103 1.79 -9.92 -7.81
N LYS A 104 1.65 -8.58 -7.73
CA LYS A 104 2.78 -7.63 -7.79
C LYS A 104 3.01 -6.95 -6.45
N GLY A 105 4.29 -6.75 -6.12
CA GLY A 105 4.72 -6.01 -4.95
C GLY A 105 4.55 -4.49 -5.12
N SER A 106 4.44 -3.79 -4.01
CA SER A 106 4.41 -2.32 -3.94
C SER A 106 5.44 -1.83 -2.93
N LEU A 107 6.02 -0.66 -3.20
CA LEU A 107 6.91 0.04 -2.27
C LEU A 107 6.22 1.30 -1.76
N LEU A 108 6.09 1.45 -0.45
CA LEU A 108 5.56 2.65 0.19
C LEU A 108 6.70 3.44 0.82
N VAL A 109 6.93 4.65 0.33
CA VAL A 109 7.99 5.55 0.80
C VAL A 109 7.37 6.73 1.56
N GLY A 110 8.05 7.21 2.59
CA GLY A 110 7.66 8.41 3.34
C GLY A 110 8.48 8.55 4.61
N GLY A 111 8.45 9.73 5.22
CA GLY A 111 9.22 10.02 6.44
C GLY A 111 8.91 9.10 7.63
N PRO A 112 9.76 9.05 8.66
CA PRO A 112 9.46 8.30 9.89
C PRO A 112 8.18 8.83 10.55
N GLY A 113 7.40 7.94 11.17
CA GLY A 113 6.16 8.32 11.87
C GLY A 113 4.93 8.56 10.97
N THR A 114 5.01 8.34 9.65
CA THR A 114 3.88 8.55 8.71
C THR A 114 2.90 7.37 8.60
N ALA A 115 2.77 6.56 9.66
CA ALA A 115 1.84 5.43 9.74
C ALA A 115 1.97 4.30 8.67
N LYS A 116 3.03 4.29 7.84
CA LYS A 116 3.27 3.29 6.78
C LYS A 116 3.14 1.85 7.28
N THR A 117 3.89 1.50 8.33
CA THR A 117 3.87 0.18 8.97
C THR A 117 2.47 -0.21 9.42
N SER A 118 1.74 0.71 10.04
CA SER A 118 0.37 0.47 10.51
C SER A 118 -0.59 0.24 9.34
N CYS A 119 -0.50 1.02 8.26
CA CYS A 119 -1.33 0.84 7.06
C CYS A 119 -1.09 -0.50 6.38
N ILE A 120 0.17 -0.92 6.22
CA ILE A 120 0.50 -2.21 5.59
C ILE A 120 0.03 -3.37 6.48
N ASN A 121 0.27 -3.29 7.80
CA ASN A 121 -0.21 -4.31 8.73
C ASN A 121 -1.74 -4.46 8.70
N GLN A 122 -2.48 -3.36 8.56
CA GLN A 122 -3.93 -3.39 8.39
C GLN A 122 -4.36 -4.06 7.08
N PHE A 123 -3.65 -3.78 5.99
CA PHE A 123 -3.93 -4.38 4.70
C PHE A 123 -3.72 -5.90 4.73
N ILE A 124 -2.58 -6.37 5.23
CA ILE A 124 -2.27 -7.81 5.29
C ILE A 124 -3.16 -8.54 6.29
N ALA A 125 -3.60 -7.89 7.38
CA ALA A 125 -4.50 -8.50 8.37
C ALA A 125 -5.86 -8.93 7.79
N LYS A 126 -6.24 -8.43 6.61
CA LYS A 126 -7.47 -8.83 5.88
C LYS A 126 -7.33 -10.15 5.13
N PHE A 127 -6.11 -10.67 4.97
CA PHE A 127 -5.89 -11.88 4.19
C PHE A 127 -6.38 -13.13 4.93
N ASN A 128 -6.93 -14.08 4.18
CA ASN A 128 -7.37 -15.35 4.76
C ASN A 128 -6.15 -16.19 5.18
N PRO A 129 -5.98 -16.51 6.48
CA PRO A 129 -4.84 -17.29 6.97
C PRO A 129 -4.82 -18.74 6.48
N GLU A 130 -5.95 -19.26 6.00
CA GLU A 130 -6.04 -20.60 5.40
C GLU A 130 -5.40 -20.65 4.01
N THR A 131 -5.45 -19.55 3.25
CA THR A 131 -4.93 -19.49 1.88
C THR A 131 -3.59 -18.76 1.80
N THR A 132 -3.34 -17.82 2.72
CA THR A 132 -2.21 -16.89 2.63
C THR A 132 -1.47 -16.80 3.96
N SER A 133 -0.22 -17.25 3.97
CA SER A 133 0.73 -17.05 5.07
C SER A 133 1.29 -15.62 5.03
N GLN A 134 1.62 -15.06 6.19
CA GLN A 134 2.19 -13.72 6.31
C GLN A 134 3.55 -13.79 7.01
N LYS A 135 4.52 -13.03 6.51
CA LYS A 135 5.84 -12.90 7.11
C LYS A 135 6.26 -11.43 7.11
N THR A 136 6.37 -10.85 8.30
CA THR A 136 6.92 -9.50 8.46
C THR A 136 8.40 -9.59 8.81
N ILE A 137 9.22 -8.79 8.13
CA ILE A 137 10.67 -8.69 8.34
C ILE A 137 11.00 -7.20 8.44
N THR A 138 11.50 -6.76 9.58
CA THR A 138 11.95 -5.38 9.78
C THR A 138 13.46 -5.31 9.60
N PHE A 139 13.91 -4.52 8.64
CA PHE A 139 15.34 -4.33 8.40
C PHE A 139 15.93 -3.38 9.43
N SER A 140 17.22 -3.58 9.69
CA SER A 140 18.04 -2.77 10.58
C SER A 140 19.44 -2.65 9.97
N SER A 141 20.28 -1.79 10.55
CA SER A 141 21.68 -1.64 10.13
C SER A 141 22.51 -2.93 10.22
N LEU A 142 22.05 -3.92 10.98
CA LEU A 142 22.70 -5.23 11.13
C LEU A 142 22.10 -6.31 10.22
N THR A 143 21.08 -5.99 9.43
CA THR A 143 20.46 -6.96 8.53
C THR A 143 21.41 -7.21 7.37
N THR A 144 21.80 -8.48 7.18
CA THR A 144 22.65 -8.92 6.07
C THR A 144 21.84 -9.77 5.08
N PRO A 145 22.31 -9.95 3.84
CA PRO A 145 21.69 -10.88 2.89
C PRO A 145 21.48 -12.28 3.46
N GLN A 146 22.44 -12.78 4.25
CA GLN A 146 22.35 -14.10 4.90
C GLN A 146 21.24 -14.15 5.96
N ILE A 147 21.07 -13.10 6.76
CA ILE A 147 19.98 -13.02 7.75
C ILE A 147 18.62 -13.02 7.04
N PHE A 148 18.49 -12.23 5.98
CA PHE A 148 17.25 -12.19 5.19
C PHE A 148 16.95 -13.55 4.56
N GLN A 149 17.94 -14.20 3.95
CA GLN A 149 17.80 -15.52 3.35
C GLN A 149 17.34 -16.56 4.38
N ILE A 150 18.03 -16.69 5.52
CA ILE A 150 17.66 -17.65 6.58
C ILE A 150 16.24 -17.37 7.10
N THR A 151 15.86 -16.11 7.21
CA THR A 151 14.52 -15.71 7.67
C THR A 151 13.41 -16.13 6.71
N ILE A 152 13.65 -16.01 5.40
CA ILE A 152 12.73 -16.45 4.34
C ILE A 152 12.71 -17.98 4.27
N GLU A 153 13.88 -18.64 4.26
CA GLU A 153 14.00 -20.09 4.24
C GLU A 153 13.31 -20.74 5.43
N GLY A 154 13.36 -20.12 6.62
CA GLY A 154 12.62 -20.58 7.80
C GLY A 154 11.11 -20.40 7.73
N ALA A 155 10.59 -19.64 6.76
CA ALA A 155 9.15 -19.42 6.53
C ALA A 155 8.57 -20.30 5.41
N VAL A 156 9.43 -21.03 4.68
CA VAL A 156 9.03 -21.87 3.55
C VAL A 156 9.54 -23.30 3.73
N GLU A 157 8.89 -24.24 3.05
CA GLU A 157 9.31 -25.62 3.00
C GLU A 157 9.90 -25.93 1.63
N LYS A 158 10.90 -26.82 1.61
CA LYS A 158 11.42 -27.36 0.36
C LYS A 158 10.36 -28.29 -0.24
N ARG A 159 9.93 -28.00 -1.46
CA ARG A 159 9.01 -28.85 -2.23
C ARG A 159 9.82 -29.86 -3.05
N GLN A 160 9.97 -29.62 -4.34
CA GLN A 160 10.71 -30.49 -5.26
C GLN A 160 11.92 -29.77 -5.86
N GLY A 161 13.06 -30.45 -5.91
CA GLY A 161 14.29 -29.92 -6.51
C GLY A 161 14.79 -28.66 -5.80
N ARG A 162 14.77 -27.54 -6.51
CA ARG A 162 15.14 -26.20 -6.02
C ARG A 162 13.92 -25.29 -5.75
N THR A 163 12.73 -25.88 -5.66
CA THR A 163 11.48 -25.14 -5.43
C THR A 163 11.18 -25.05 -3.94
N TYR A 164 10.90 -23.85 -3.48
CA TYR A 164 10.49 -23.55 -2.11
C TYR A 164 9.12 -22.89 -2.14
N GLY A 165 8.32 -23.13 -1.12
CA GLY A 165 7.04 -22.43 -0.96
C GLY A 165 6.50 -22.60 0.44
N PRO A 166 5.53 -21.78 0.86
CA PRO A 166 4.93 -21.91 2.18
C PRO A 166 4.24 -23.27 2.34
N ALA A 167 4.16 -23.70 3.60
CA ALA A 167 3.55 -24.95 4.01
C ALA A 167 2.10 -25.08 3.54
N GLY A 168 1.66 -26.31 3.27
CA GLY A 168 0.26 -26.60 2.94
C GLY A 168 -0.22 -26.02 1.60
N GLY A 169 0.69 -25.66 0.69
CA GLY A 169 0.32 -25.16 -0.64
C GLY A 169 -0.22 -23.73 -0.68
N LYS A 170 -0.11 -22.99 0.43
CA LYS A 170 -0.58 -21.60 0.55
C LYS A 170 0.19 -20.64 -0.38
N GLN A 171 -0.32 -19.42 -0.51
CA GLN A 171 0.48 -18.26 -0.93
C GLN A 171 1.17 -17.65 0.30
N MET A 172 2.23 -16.86 0.09
CA MET A 172 2.90 -16.13 1.17
C MET A 172 3.05 -14.66 0.81
N CYS A 173 2.53 -13.78 1.66
CA CYS A 173 2.82 -12.36 1.63
C CYS A 173 4.01 -12.06 2.54
N VAL A 174 5.04 -11.43 1.98
CA VAL A 174 6.21 -10.96 2.73
C VAL A 174 6.13 -9.44 2.81
N PHE A 175 6.06 -8.91 4.03
CA PHE A 175 6.17 -7.48 4.28
C PHE A 175 7.58 -7.18 4.80
N ILE A 176 8.30 -6.32 4.08
CA ILE A 176 9.61 -5.81 4.49
C ILE A 176 9.42 -4.38 4.99
N ASP A 177 9.64 -4.17 6.29
CA ASP A 177 9.63 -2.84 6.88
C ASP A 177 11.05 -2.27 6.93
N ASP A 178 11.17 -0.95 6.82
CA ASP A 178 12.45 -0.23 6.89
C ASP A 178 13.53 -0.73 5.90
N ILE A 179 13.13 -1.06 4.66
CA ILE A 179 13.99 -1.69 3.63
C ILE A 179 15.31 -0.95 3.36
N SER A 180 15.37 0.36 3.58
CA SER A 180 16.56 1.19 3.35
C SER A 180 17.56 1.22 4.51
N MET A 181 17.28 0.53 5.62
CA MET A 181 18.11 0.57 6.83
C MET A 181 19.40 -0.25 6.82
N PRO A 182 19.58 -1.32 6.02
CA PRO A 182 20.85 -2.06 5.99
C PRO A 182 22.05 -1.15 5.65
N TYR A 183 23.23 -1.53 6.15
CA TYR A 183 24.46 -0.79 5.89
C TYR A 183 24.84 -0.86 4.40
N ILE A 184 25.22 0.29 3.84
CA ILE A 184 25.66 0.42 2.45
C ILE A 184 27.16 0.15 2.38
N ASN A 185 27.59 -0.80 1.54
CA ASN A 185 29.00 -1.15 1.36
C ASN A 185 29.76 -0.09 0.53
N GLU A 186 31.07 -0.29 0.35
CA GLU A 186 31.95 0.65 -0.37
C GLU A 186 31.59 0.81 -1.87
N TRP A 187 30.77 -0.08 -2.43
CA TRP A 187 30.27 -0.03 -3.81
C TRP A 187 28.88 0.62 -3.94
N ASN A 188 28.34 1.17 -2.85
CA ASN A 188 26.98 1.72 -2.76
C ASN A 188 25.85 0.67 -2.87
N ASP A 189 26.14 -0.60 -2.63
CA ASP A 189 25.13 -1.66 -2.56
C ASP A 189 24.74 -1.95 -1.10
N GLN A 190 23.49 -2.37 -0.88
CA GLN A 190 22.98 -2.91 0.38
C GLN A 190 23.06 -4.44 0.40
#